data_AF-A0AA38I4W2-F1
#
_entry.id   AF-A0AA38I4W2-F1
#
_cell.length_a   1.000
_cell.length_b   1.000
_cell.length_c   1.000
_cell.angle_alpha   90.00
_cell.angle_beta   90.00
_cell.angle_gamma   90.00
#
_symmetry.space_group_name_H-M   'P 1'
#
loop_
_entity.id
_entity.type
_entity.pdbx_description
1 polymer ?
#
loop_
_entity_poly.entity_id
_entity_poly.type
_entity_poly.pdbx_seq_one_letter_code
_entity_poly.pdbx_strand_id
1 'polypeptide(L)'
;MNFFAYFKKSTFSLVSRNHDTRQQPNQTYFKNQTIFVTGGTGFLGKVMIGKLLTDCEDIKKIYLLLRSKKGKNTEQRFDEIFEQPCFEFLKLKTSNWKEKVSLVEGDFNFVIHLAANVRFDQSLKKAASNVKSTADLLELSKGIVNLKCFVLVSTAYSNSIHSHIKEEMYDPPVQPEFLFSMVNDLDESVFTNVTPA
;
A
#
# COMPACT_ATOMS: atom_id res chain seq x y z
N MET A 1 -5.92 15.97 1.20
CA MET A 1 -5.54 15.74 -0.21
C MET A 1 -4.88 14.37 -0.27
N ASN A 2 -5.53 13.36 -0.87
CA ASN A 2 -5.03 11.99 -0.90
C ASN A 2 -4.26 11.78 -2.20
N PHE A 3 -2.94 11.62 -2.12
CA PHE A 3 -2.10 11.32 -3.28
C PHE A 3 -2.10 9.81 -3.53
N PHE A 4 -2.78 9.39 -4.59
CA PHE A 4 -2.72 8.02 -5.12
C PHE A 4 -1.92 8.03 -6.42
N ALA A 5 -0.78 7.35 -6.46
CA ALA A 5 -0.05 7.11 -7.70
C ALA A 5 -0.56 5.81 -8.34
N TYR A 6 -0.98 5.89 -9.60
CA TYR A 6 -1.49 4.78 -10.41
C TYR A 6 -0.46 4.42 -11.50
N PHE A 7 -0.12 3.14 -11.62
CA PHE A 7 0.75 2.63 -12.69
C PHE A 7 0.04 1.53 -13.49
N LYS A 8 0.06 1.65 -14.82
CA LYS A 8 -0.47 0.64 -15.77
C LYS A 8 0.68 -0.07 -16.46
N LYS A 9 0.59 -1.38 -16.67
CA LYS A 9 1.71 -2.20 -17.19
C LYS A 9 2.27 -1.76 -18.56
N SER A 10 1.50 -1.08 -19.41
CA SER A 10 1.97 -0.59 -20.71
C SER A 10 2.90 0.63 -20.63
N THR A 11 2.86 1.36 -19.51
CA THR A 11 3.72 2.49 -19.19
C THR A 11 3.63 2.71 -17.69
N PHE A 12 4.73 2.55 -16.94
CA PHE A 12 4.85 3.03 -15.57
C PHE A 12 4.86 4.58 -15.57
N SER A 13 3.78 5.19 -16.05
CA SER A 13 3.53 6.62 -16.14
C SER A 13 2.40 6.98 -15.18
N LEU A 14 2.57 8.07 -14.42
CA LEU A 14 1.51 8.63 -13.60
C LEU A 14 0.30 8.95 -14.48
N VAL A 15 -0.84 8.32 -14.23
CA VAL A 15 -2.12 8.78 -14.79
C VAL A 15 -2.68 9.81 -13.83
N SER A 16 -2.47 11.11 -14.11
CA SER A 16 -3.18 12.16 -13.38
C SER A 16 -4.66 12.10 -13.77
N ARG A 17 -5.56 12.32 -12.80
CA ARG A 17 -6.98 12.44 -13.11
C ARG A 17 -7.22 13.85 -13.65
N ASN A 18 -7.62 13.96 -14.91
CA ASN A 18 -8.29 15.19 -15.35
C ASN A 18 -9.54 15.39 -14.48
N HIS A 19 -9.72 16.62 -13.97
CA HIS A 19 -10.76 17.01 -13.01
C HIS A 19 -12.21 16.81 -13.49
N ASP A 20 -12.43 16.40 -14.75
CA ASP A 20 -13.72 16.50 -15.42
C ASP A 20 -14.61 15.24 -15.41
N THR A 21 -14.20 14.17 -14.73
CA THR A 21 -15.12 13.05 -14.46
C THR A 21 -14.99 12.56 -13.03
N ARG A 22 -15.90 13.03 -12.17
CA ARG A 22 -16.31 12.34 -10.93
C ARG A 22 -17.04 11.02 -11.22
N GLN A 23 -16.59 10.25 -12.22
CA GLN A 23 -16.99 8.86 -12.31
C GLN A 23 -16.19 8.12 -11.25
N GLN A 24 -16.89 7.71 -10.19
CA GLN A 24 -16.38 6.69 -9.27
C GLN A 24 -15.79 5.55 -10.11
N PRO A 25 -14.66 4.93 -9.72
CA PRO A 25 -14.23 3.71 -10.40
C PRO A 25 -15.44 2.79 -10.43
N ASN A 26 -15.97 2.56 -11.63
CA ASN A 26 -17.22 1.85 -11.80
C ASN A 26 -17.04 0.51 -11.08
N GLN A 27 -17.96 0.08 -10.21
CA GLN A 27 -17.79 -1.11 -9.35
C GLN A 27 -17.32 -2.35 -10.16
N THR A 28 -17.64 -2.35 -11.45
CA THR A 28 -17.19 -3.30 -12.48
C THR A 28 -15.67 -3.39 -12.67
N TYR A 29 -14.87 -2.39 -12.32
CA TYR A 29 -13.41 -2.42 -12.50
C TYR A 29 -12.75 -3.50 -11.63
N PHE A 30 -13.28 -3.68 -10.41
CA PHE A 30 -12.84 -4.70 -9.46
C PHE A 30 -13.56 -6.05 -9.62
N LYS A 31 -14.50 -6.16 -10.58
CA LYS A 31 -15.15 -7.41 -10.92
C LYS A 31 -14.15 -8.47 -11.38
N ASN A 32 -14.26 -9.64 -10.77
CA ASN A 32 -13.42 -10.82 -10.99
C ASN A 32 -11.91 -10.55 -10.84
N GLN A 33 -11.53 -9.50 -10.09
CA GLN A 33 -10.13 -9.17 -9.85
C GLN A 33 -9.57 -9.86 -8.61
N THR A 34 -8.26 -10.07 -8.63
CA THR A 34 -7.51 -10.58 -7.50
C THR A 34 -6.55 -9.50 -7.00
N ILE A 35 -6.76 -9.04 -5.76
CA ILE A 35 -6.13 -7.84 -5.22
C ILE A 35 -5.13 -8.24 -4.13
N PHE A 36 -3.86 -7.90 -4.30
CA PHE A 36 -2.85 -7.98 -3.27
C PHE A 36 -2.77 -6.67 -2.50
N VAL A 37 -2.90 -6.73 -1.17
CA VAL A 37 -2.88 -5.56 -0.28
C VAL A 37 -1.80 -5.75 0.78
N THR A 38 -0.90 -4.77 0.88
CA THR A 38 0.00 -4.63 2.03
C THR A 38 -0.54 -3.58 2.99
N GLY A 39 -0.13 -3.61 4.26
CA GLY A 39 -0.58 -2.60 5.23
C GLY A 39 -2.04 -2.77 5.67
N GLY A 40 -2.66 -3.91 5.38
CA GLY A 40 -4.07 -4.21 5.73
C GLY A 40 -4.37 -4.14 7.23
N THR A 41 -3.36 -4.27 8.09
CA THR A 41 -3.52 -4.13 9.55
C THR A 41 -3.60 -2.67 10.02
N GLY A 42 -3.14 -1.72 9.21
CA GLY A 42 -3.16 -0.29 9.52
C GLY A 42 -4.56 0.31 9.37
N PHE A 43 -4.76 1.51 9.92
CA PHE A 43 -6.06 2.20 9.87
C PHE A 43 -6.62 2.31 8.44
N LEU A 44 -5.85 2.92 7.53
CA LEU A 44 -6.29 3.09 6.14
C LEU A 44 -6.46 1.75 5.41
N GLY A 45 -5.62 0.77 5.70
CA GLY A 45 -5.73 -0.57 5.12
C GLY A 45 -7.03 -1.26 5.49
N LYS A 46 -7.44 -1.20 6.77
CA LYS A 46 -8.73 -1.74 7.23
C LYS A 46 -9.91 -1.08 6.51
N VAL A 47 -9.91 0.25 6.46
CA VAL A 47 -10.97 1.02 5.78
C VAL A 47 -11.03 0.66 4.29
N MET A 48 -9.89 0.56 3.62
CA MET A 48 -9.82 0.20 2.21
C MET A 48 -10.36 -1.20 1.95
N ILE A 49 -9.97 -2.19 2.76
CA ILE A 49 -10.46 -3.57 2.66
C ILE A 49 -11.97 -3.62 2.91
N GLY A 50 -12.46 -2.95 3.96
CA GLY A 50 -13.89 -2.88 4.25
C GLY A 50 -14.68 -2.28 3.09
N LYS A 51 -14.17 -1.19 2.49
CA LYS A 51 -14.80 -0.56 1.32
C LYS A 51 -14.81 -1.47 0.10
N LEU A 52 -13.71 -2.15 -0.20
CA LEU A 52 -13.64 -3.09 -1.32
C LEU A 52 -14.65 -4.23 -1.14
N LEU A 53 -14.70 -4.83 0.05
CA LEU A 53 -15.62 -5.93 0.33
C LEU A 53 -17.10 -5.50 0.38
N THR A 54 -17.38 -4.24 0.74
CA THR A 54 -18.74 -3.70 0.84
C THR A 54 -19.28 -3.22 -0.51
N ASP A 55 -18.44 -2.58 -1.33
CA ASP A 55 -18.87 -1.90 -2.56
C ASP A 55 -18.60 -2.73 -3.82
N CYS A 56 -17.71 -3.73 -3.77
CA CYS A 56 -17.29 -4.52 -4.92
C CYS A 56 -17.56 -6.01 -4.66
N GLU A 57 -18.83 -6.40 -4.75
CA GLU A 57 -19.28 -7.76 -4.42
C GLU A 57 -18.66 -8.83 -5.33
N ASP A 58 -18.37 -8.50 -6.58
CA ASP A 58 -17.79 -9.44 -7.56
C ASP A 58 -16.26 -9.55 -7.50
N ILE A 59 -15.58 -9.10 -6.43
CA ILE A 59 -14.13 -9.35 -6.27
C ILE A 59 -13.88 -10.85 -6.15
N LYS A 60 -12.92 -11.38 -6.93
CA LYS A 60 -12.55 -12.80 -6.89
C LYS A 60 -11.83 -13.13 -5.58
N LYS A 61 -10.79 -12.38 -5.25
CA LYS A 61 -9.96 -12.63 -4.07
C LYS A 61 -9.19 -11.39 -3.63
N ILE A 62 -8.98 -11.24 -2.32
CA ILE A 62 -8.07 -10.28 -1.70
C ILE A 62 -7.00 -11.06 -0.94
N TYR A 63 -5.74 -10.88 -1.31
CA TYR A 63 -4.58 -11.41 -0.60
C TYR A 63 -4.02 -10.34 0.32
N LEU A 64 -3.89 -10.66 1.61
CA LEU A 64 -3.36 -9.74 2.61
C LEU A 64 -1.96 -10.17 3.04
N LEU A 65 -0.97 -9.30 2.87
CA LEU A 65 0.34 -9.49 3.47
C LEU A 65 0.29 -9.12 4.95
N LEU A 66 0.25 -10.15 5.79
CA LEU A 66 0.42 -10.04 7.23
C LEU A 66 1.77 -10.63 7.66
N ARG A 67 2.46 -9.89 8.53
CA ARG A 67 3.63 -10.41 9.25
C ARG A 67 3.17 -10.98 10.60
N SER A 68 3.92 -11.89 11.20
CA SER A 68 3.71 -12.21 12.62
C SER A 68 4.07 -10.99 13.50
N LYS A 69 3.54 -10.93 14.73
CA LYS A 69 3.88 -9.88 15.71
C LYS A 69 3.81 -10.46 17.11
N LYS A 70 4.82 -10.14 17.95
CA LYS A 70 5.00 -10.56 19.37
C LYS A 70 3.84 -11.37 19.96
N GLY A 71 3.98 -12.69 20.01
CA GLY A 71 3.06 -13.62 20.66
C GLY A 71 1.81 -14.00 19.86
N LYS A 72 1.64 -13.49 18.63
CA LYS A 72 0.50 -13.81 17.77
C LYS A 72 0.94 -14.27 16.38
N ASN A 73 0.36 -15.39 15.94
CA ASN A 73 0.55 -15.89 14.58
C ASN A 73 -0.30 -15.11 13.56
N THR A 74 -0.13 -15.42 12.28
CA THR A 74 -0.74 -14.67 11.19
C THR A 74 -2.27 -14.84 11.17
N GLU A 75 -2.75 -16.02 11.53
CA GLU A 75 -4.16 -16.40 11.60
C GLU A 75 -4.88 -15.63 12.72
N GLN A 76 -4.31 -15.60 13.93
CA GLN A 76 -4.83 -14.81 15.04
C GLN A 76 -4.90 -13.33 14.69
N ARG A 77 -3.84 -12.81 14.04
CA ARG A 77 -3.82 -11.42 13.58
C ARG A 77 -4.86 -11.16 12.48
N PHE A 78 -5.14 -12.15 11.64
CA PHE A 78 -6.18 -12.05 10.62
C PHE A 78 -7.55 -11.91 11.26
N ASP A 79 -7.91 -12.80 12.18
CA ASP A 79 -9.19 -12.75 12.88
C ASP A 79 -9.36 -11.43 13.64
N GLU A 80 -8.33 -10.98 14.36
CA GLU A 80 -8.35 -9.72 15.12
C GLU A 80 -8.63 -8.48 14.27
N ILE A 81 -8.21 -8.47 13.00
CA ILE A 81 -8.49 -7.35 12.09
C ILE A 81 -9.98 -7.27 11.82
N PHE A 82 -10.61 -8.40 11.54
CA PHE A 82 -12.02 -8.44 11.13
C PHE A 82 -12.98 -8.46 12.31
N GLU A 83 -12.50 -8.68 13.54
CA GLU A 83 -13.25 -8.42 14.78
C GLU A 83 -13.33 -6.93 15.16
N GLN A 84 -12.67 -6.04 14.41
CA GLN A 84 -12.75 -4.60 14.68
C GLN A 84 -14.13 -4.03 14.28
N PRO A 85 -14.65 -3.01 15.01
CA PRO A 85 -15.97 -2.41 14.73
C PRO A 85 -16.14 -1.87 13.30
N CYS A 86 -15.05 -1.46 12.64
CA CYS A 86 -15.11 -0.98 11.26
C CYS A 86 -15.53 -2.05 10.23
N PHE A 87 -15.57 -3.33 10.62
CA PHE A 87 -16.05 -4.43 9.79
C PHE A 87 -17.43 -4.96 10.22
N GLU A 88 -18.08 -4.36 11.21
CA GLU A 88 -19.40 -4.81 11.67
C GLU A 88 -20.46 -4.70 10.56
N PHE A 89 -20.49 -3.57 9.85
CA PHE A 89 -21.35 -3.38 8.68
C PHE A 89 -21.07 -4.38 7.56
N LEU A 90 -19.81 -4.76 7.34
CA LEU A 90 -19.45 -5.78 6.36
C LEU A 90 -20.07 -7.13 6.73
N LYS A 91 -19.96 -7.53 8.01
CA LYS A 91 -20.50 -8.79 8.53
C LYS A 91 -22.03 -8.86 8.43
N LEU A 92 -22.73 -7.71 8.51
CA LEU A 92 -24.18 -7.64 8.33
C LEU A 92 -24.61 -7.74 6.86
N LYS A 93 -23.81 -7.21 5.93
CA LYS A 93 -24.17 -7.12 4.51
C LYS A 93 -23.83 -8.39 3.72
N THR A 94 -22.75 -9.09 4.10
CA THR A 94 -22.28 -10.29 3.37
C THR A 94 -21.80 -11.35 4.35
N SER A 95 -22.33 -12.57 4.24
CA SER A 95 -21.96 -13.68 5.12
C SER A 95 -20.70 -14.43 4.65
N ASN A 96 -20.33 -14.33 3.37
CA ASN A 96 -19.23 -15.10 2.76
C ASN A 96 -17.95 -14.30 2.50
N TRP A 97 -17.77 -13.12 3.11
CA TRP A 97 -16.57 -12.29 2.90
C TRP A 97 -15.26 -13.01 3.25
N LYS A 98 -15.27 -13.93 4.24
CA LYS A 98 -14.08 -14.71 4.64
C LYS A 98 -13.52 -15.53 3.49
N GLU A 99 -14.37 -16.06 2.61
CA GLU A 99 -13.96 -16.85 1.45
C GLU A 99 -13.21 -15.99 0.42
N LYS A 100 -13.44 -14.67 0.41
CA LYS A 100 -12.78 -13.73 -0.50
C LYS A 100 -11.41 -13.28 -0.01
N VAL A 101 -11.05 -13.48 1.25
CA VAL A 101 -9.78 -13.00 1.80
C VAL A 101 -8.87 -14.17 2.16
N SER A 102 -7.59 -14.12 1.76
CA SER A 102 -6.59 -15.11 2.14
C SER A 102 -5.27 -14.49 2.58
N LEU A 103 -4.61 -15.19 3.50
CA LEU A 103 -3.20 -14.99 3.82
C LEU A 103 -2.34 -15.51 2.65
N VAL A 104 -1.18 -14.90 2.44
CA VAL A 104 -0.48 -14.94 1.14
C VAL A 104 0.00 -16.33 0.71
N GLU A 105 -0.63 -16.85 -0.36
CA GLU A 105 -0.04 -17.50 -1.54
C GLU A 105 -1.10 -17.32 -2.66
N GLY A 106 -0.73 -16.78 -3.83
CA GLY A 106 -1.70 -16.62 -4.93
C GLY A 106 -1.30 -15.70 -6.08
N ASP A 107 -2.04 -15.81 -7.19
CA ASP A 107 -1.90 -15.01 -8.41
C ASP A 107 -2.80 -13.76 -8.35
N PHE A 108 -2.20 -12.56 -8.51
CA PHE A 108 -2.87 -11.27 -8.34
C PHE A 108 -2.67 -10.35 -9.53
N ASN A 109 -3.65 -9.48 -9.79
CA ASN A 109 -3.63 -8.52 -10.89
C ASN A 109 -3.75 -7.07 -10.43
N PHE A 110 -4.02 -6.82 -9.15
CA PHE A 110 -3.91 -5.52 -8.52
C PHE A 110 -2.93 -5.58 -7.35
N VAL A 111 -2.12 -4.54 -7.20
CA VAL A 111 -1.26 -4.35 -6.02
C VAL A 111 -1.61 -3.03 -5.37
N ILE A 112 -1.98 -3.05 -4.08
CA ILE A 112 -2.25 -1.85 -3.27
C ILE A 112 -1.22 -1.81 -2.13
N HIS A 113 -0.26 -0.90 -2.26
CA HIS A 113 0.80 -0.68 -1.27
C HIS A 113 0.41 0.42 -0.28
N LEU A 114 -0.10 0.03 0.89
CA LEU A 114 -0.42 0.92 2.01
C LEU A 114 0.55 0.79 3.18
N ALA A 115 1.45 -0.20 3.15
CA ALA A 115 2.42 -0.40 4.21
C ALA A 115 3.47 0.71 4.18
N ALA A 116 3.52 1.51 5.24
CA ALA A 116 4.55 2.51 5.43
C ALA A 116 4.85 2.69 6.93
N ASN A 117 6.09 2.99 7.23
CA ASN A 117 6.47 3.66 8.46
C ASN A 117 6.08 5.13 8.34
N VAL A 118 5.14 5.58 9.16
CA VAL A 118 4.55 6.93 9.13
C VAL A 118 5.03 7.81 10.29
N ARG A 119 6.05 7.37 11.02
CA ARG A 119 6.60 8.11 12.15
C ARG A 119 7.70 9.05 11.66
N PHE A 120 7.55 10.34 12.00
CA PHE A 120 8.49 11.40 11.62
C PHE A 120 9.73 11.48 12.53
N ASP A 121 9.70 10.79 13.67
CA ASP A 121 10.75 10.75 14.70
C ASP A 121 11.70 9.55 14.54
N GLN A 122 11.67 8.87 13.39
CA GLN A 122 12.49 7.69 13.15
C GLN A 122 13.76 8.04 12.38
N SER A 123 14.83 7.29 12.65
CA SER A 123 16.07 7.43 11.91
C SER A 123 15.88 7.17 10.42
N LEU A 124 16.71 7.82 9.59
CA LEU A 124 16.68 7.65 8.13
C LEU A 124 16.78 6.18 7.71
N LYS A 125 17.61 5.39 8.39
CA LYS A 125 17.74 3.94 8.16
C LYS A 125 16.42 3.18 8.33
N LYS A 126 15.62 3.52 9.35
CA LYS A 126 14.28 2.94 9.53
C LYS A 126 13.28 3.47 8.50
N ALA A 127 13.35 4.75 8.15
CA ALA A 127 12.47 5.35 7.15
C ALA A 127 12.73 4.82 5.73
N ALA A 128 13.99 4.52 5.39
CA ALA A 128 14.40 3.96 4.10
C ALA A 128 13.74 2.62 3.77
N SER A 129 13.25 1.90 4.79
CA SER A 129 12.45 0.69 4.60
C SER A 129 11.21 0.92 3.73
N ASN A 130 10.60 2.11 3.74
CA ASN A 130 9.47 2.45 2.88
C ASN A 130 9.85 2.48 1.38
N VAL A 131 11.05 2.98 1.08
CA VAL A 131 11.58 3.04 -0.29
C VAL A 131 11.94 1.63 -0.74
N LYS A 132 12.64 0.88 0.12
CA LYS A 132 13.06 -0.49 -0.19
C LYS A 132 11.86 -1.42 -0.40
N SER A 133 10.86 -1.38 0.49
CA SER A 133 9.66 -2.21 0.34
C SER A 133 8.88 -1.91 -0.93
N THR A 134 8.82 -0.62 -1.31
CA THR A 134 8.18 -0.21 -2.56
C THR A 134 8.96 -0.74 -3.78
N ALA A 135 10.29 -0.60 -3.78
CA ALA A 135 11.15 -1.10 -4.85
C ALA A 135 11.04 -2.63 -5.01
N ASP A 136 11.09 -3.38 -3.91
CA ASP A 136 10.94 -4.85 -3.92
C ASP A 136 9.57 -5.27 -4.45
N LEU A 137 8.51 -4.56 -4.07
CA LEU A 137 7.15 -4.87 -4.52
C LEU A 137 6.95 -4.49 -5.99
N LEU A 138 7.56 -3.40 -6.47
CA LEU A 138 7.57 -3.04 -7.89
C LEU A 138 8.31 -4.10 -8.71
N GLU A 139 9.45 -4.59 -8.23
CA GLU A 139 10.21 -5.65 -8.89
C GLU A 139 9.41 -6.95 -8.97
N LEU A 140 8.81 -7.38 -7.85
CA LEU A 140 7.89 -8.52 -7.83
C LEU A 140 6.76 -8.34 -8.84
N SER A 141 6.23 -7.12 -8.93
CA SER A 141 5.09 -6.79 -9.79
C SER A 141 5.41 -6.90 -11.28
N LYS A 142 6.68 -6.77 -11.69
CA LYS A 142 7.11 -6.98 -13.09
C LYS A 142 6.89 -8.42 -13.54
N GLY A 143 7.03 -9.39 -12.63
CA GLY A 143 6.82 -10.81 -12.91
C GLY A 143 5.35 -11.21 -13.07
N ILE A 144 4.41 -10.34 -12.72
CA ILE A 144 2.98 -10.64 -12.78
C ILE A 144 2.48 -10.49 -14.21
N VAL A 145 2.12 -11.60 -14.84
CA VAL A 145 1.69 -11.67 -16.24
C VAL A 145 0.52 -10.74 -16.53
N ASN A 146 -0.47 -10.69 -15.63
CA ASN A 146 -1.71 -9.94 -15.82
C ASN A 146 -1.87 -8.72 -14.90
N LEU A 147 -0.77 -8.07 -14.51
CA LEU A 147 -0.85 -6.86 -13.67
C LEU A 147 -1.64 -5.76 -14.37
N LYS A 148 -2.79 -5.41 -13.80
CA LYS A 148 -3.65 -4.32 -14.27
C LYS A 148 -3.29 -2.99 -13.63
N CYS A 149 -2.86 -3.00 -12.36
CA CYS A 149 -2.62 -1.77 -11.62
C CYS A 149 -1.70 -2.00 -10.41
N PHE A 150 -0.77 -1.07 -10.21
CA PHE A 150 -0.08 -0.86 -8.94
C PHE A 150 -0.50 0.49 -8.35
N VAL A 151 -0.95 0.49 -7.11
CA VAL A 151 -1.33 1.68 -6.35
C VAL A 151 -0.37 1.85 -5.19
N LEU A 152 0.37 2.96 -5.17
CA LEU A 152 1.15 3.40 -4.02
C LEU A 152 0.35 4.47 -3.28
N VAL A 153 0.14 4.28 -1.98
CA VAL A 153 -0.38 5.36 -1.12
C VAL A 153 0.80 6.12 -0.53
N SER A 154 0.92 7.37 -0.96
CA SER A 154 1.94 8.30 -0.47
C SER A 154 1.34 9.27 0.55
N THR A 155 2.13 10.27 0.96
CA THR A 155 1.70 11.32 1.87
C THR A 155 1.94 12.70 1.25
N ALA A 156 1.06 13.66 1.54
CA ALA A 156 1.27 15.05 1.13
C ALA A 156 2.58 15.64 1.73
N TYR A 157 3.08 15.04 2.81
CA TYR A 157 4.36 15.41 3.41
C TYR A 157 5.60 14.96 2.60
N SER A 158 5.46 14.10 1.59
CA SER A 158 6.61 13.58 0.83
C SER A 158 7.35 14.68 0.06
N ASN A 159 6.65 15.75 -0.29
CA ASN A 159 7.17 16.87 -1.08
C ASN A 159 7.04 18.20 -0.32
N SER A 160 7.00 18.16 1.02
CA SER A 160 6.83 19.36 1.86
C SER A 160 8.00 20.35 1.82
N ILE A 161 9.11 19.98 1.16
CA ILE A 161 10.22 20.90 0.87
C ILE A 161 9.84 21.95 -0.19
N HIS A 162 8.78 21.72 -0.96
CA HIS A 162 8.29 22.65 -1.97
C HIS A 162 7.23 23.59 -1.38
N SER A 163 7.30 24.88 -1.70
CA SER A 163 6.29 25.86 -1.28
C SER A 163 4.92 25.62 -1.92
N HIS A 164 4.89 25.00 -3.10
CA HIS A 164 3.69 24.67 -3.85
C HIS A 164 3.80 23.24 -4.38
N ILE A 165 2.90 22.36 -3.94
CA ILE A 165 2.88 20.95 -4.33
C ILE A 165 1.78 20.74 -5.38
N LYS A 166 2.16 20.16 -6.52
CA LYS A 166 1.31 19.80 -7.65
C LYS A 166 1.09 18.28 -7.69
N GLU A 167 0.09 17.84 -8.43
CA GLU A 167 -0.16 16.41 -8.69
C GLU A 167 0.76 15.90 -9.81
N GLU A 168 2.06 15.87 -9.54
CA GLU A 168 3.09 15.41 -10.47
C GLU A 168 4.11 14.51 -9.78
N MET A 169 4.94 13.85 -10.59
CA MET A 169 6.09 13.10 -10.08
C MET A 169 7.25 14.06 -9.89
N TYR A 170 7.82 14.04 -8.69
CA TYR A 170 8.99 14.85 -8.33
C TYR A 170 10.25 14.00 -8.49
N ASP A 171 11.30 14.61 -9.02
CA ASP A 171 12.61 13.97 -9.06
C ASP A 171 13.13 13.78 -7.63
N PRO A 172 13.59 12.57 -7.27
CA PRO A 172 14.11 12.35 -5.93
C PRO A 172 15.45 13.09 -5.77
N PRO A 173 15.76 13.61 -4.57
CA PRO A 173 17.02 14.32 -4.32
C PRO A 173 18.25 13.40 -4.43
N VAL A 174 18.05 12.09 -4.29
CA VAL A 174 19.07 11.05 -4.43
C VAL A 174 18.47 9.81 -5.09
N GLN A 175 19.29 9.05 -5.81
CA GLN A 175 18.85 7.77 -6.39
C GLN A 175 18.59 6.72 -5.30
N PRO A 176 17.59 5.83 -5.46
CA PRO A 176 17.28 4.79 -4.47
C PRO A 176 18.47 3.87 -4.16
N GLU A 177 19.29 3.54 -5.15
CA GLU A 177 20.46 2.66 -4.99
C GLU A 177 21.50 3.29 -4.07
N PHE A 178 21.70 4.61 -4.19
CA PHE A 178 22.59 5.36 -3.31
C PHE A 178 22.04 5.47 -1.89
N LEU A 179 20.73 5.66 -1.74
CA LEU A 179 20.08 5.59 -0.42
C LEU A 179 20.31 4.21 0.22
N PHE A 180 20.17 3.14 -0.55
CA PHE A 180 20.35 1.77 -0.05
C PHE A 180 21.79 1.47 0.35
N SER A 181 22.79 1.89 -0.44
CA SER A 181 24.19 1.74 -0.04
C SER A 181 24.47 2.54 1.23
N MET A 182 24.02 3.79 1.30
CA MET A 182 24.23 4.65 2.46
C MET A 182 23.66 4.03 3.76
N VAL A 183 22.45 3.49 3.74
CA VAL A 183 21.83 2.89 4.96
C VAL A 183 22.43 1.55 5.37
N ASN A 184 23.09 0.85 4.43
CA ASN A 184 23.76 -0.42 4.70
C ASN A 184 25.20 -0.23 5.18
N ASP A 185 25.90 0.76 4.62
CA ASP A 185 27.35 0.91 4.78
C ASP A 185 27.72 1.85 5.95
N LEU A 186 26.83 2.77 6.34
CA LEU A 186 27.08 3.69 7.45
C LEU A 186 26.67 3.12 8.81
N ASP A 187 27.41 3.54 9.84
CA ASP A 187 27.14 3.20 11.24
C ASP A 187 25.82 3.82 11.76
N GLU A 188 25.16 3.11 12.68
CA GLU A 188 23.94 3.58 13.36
C GLU A 188 24.11 4.93 14.08
N SER A 189 25.33 5.24 14.53
CA SER A 189 25.65 6.50 15.20
C SER A 189 25.41 7.70 14.28
N VAL A 190 25.73 7.58 13.00
CA VAL A 190 25.51 8.64 12.00
C VAL A 190 24.02 8.93 11.89
N PHE A 191 23.19 7.89 11.79
CA PHE A 191 21.73 8.05 11.69
C PHE A 191 21.13 8.61 12.97
N THR A 192 21.60 8.17 14.14
CA THR A 192 21.16 8.70 15.44
C THR A 192 21.42 10.20 15.54
N ASN A 193 22.60 10.66 15.15
CA ASN A 193 23.01 12.07 15.26
C ASN A 193 22.21 13.02 14.37
N VAL A 194 21.62 12.53 13.27
CA VAL A 194 20.82 13.33 12.34
C VAL A 194 19.32 13.07 12.46
N THR A 195 18.90 12.20 13.39
CA THR A 195 17.48 11.93 13.62
C THR A 195 16.83 13.14 14.31
N PRO A 196 15.68 13.64 13.82
CA PRO A 196 14.94 14.70 14.51
C PRO A 196 14.62 14.31 15.96
N ALA A 197 14.83 15.25 16.89
CA ALA A 197 14.56 15.08 18.32
C ALA A 197 13.06 15.05 18.64
#